data_AF-A0A3D2MDZ1-F1
#
_entry.id   AF-A0A3D2MDZ1-F1
#
_cell.length_a   1.000
_cell.length_b   1.000
_cell.length_c   1.000
_cell.angle_alpha   90.00
_cell.angle_beta   90.00
_cell.angle_gamma   90.00
#
_symmetry.space_group_name_H-M   'P 1'
#
loop_
_entity.id
_entity.type
_entity.pdbx_description
1 polymer ?
#
loop_
_entity_poly.entity_id
_entity_poly.type
_entity_poly.pdbx_seq_one_letter_code
_entity_poly.pdbx_strand_id
1 'polypeptide(L)'
;MKKNLISVNLYKTLLNDDLKIDDYTIKVIEECKNKGSKVLINTSHSYNEVLKYKKIIKPNFISCFNGNYIFSDEHIFFCNPLNKIEVKKIIDEVVKNNDLFIIECLNTSYRNRIDKYDFIETIYSDINKINLNDCFSITIFTDNIDYVKKICKKYNLVIIYKSFLNCYKIYPKGSEKSNVINIINKFFYDEYNIISFGNDKTDYETLKKSNIGIKMKNSNGLDNINFWTSSNNDSGVAKFLTSFYNLDLKANYDKVKILDCTLRDGGHLNNCEFGYSTIKKIIQNLSNSNIDIIEIGFLEDCIYDKNKTRFNYVYEANNLLSKIDLKNSIISLLVQVDKYDINKLENCDGYVKMIRVSFHKEYLNKAIKYCKLVKKKGYICSLNPINFSGYNNLEIIELIKKVNEIDIDYFSIVDTFGLLLNNDFNNKLNLINNLLRNDINVGLHLHDNLSSAFGAAQILMQKNTRYKNVIIDSAVLGMGRDPGNLKTELITYYLNTYSDKKYKMKYIYELMENEVLNFKKIFDWKPDFSYSISAFEKTHRTYAEYLKNKKIGYQKIEKYIKKIPLEHRVRYNEKIIENILEEGE
;
A
#
# COMPACT_ATOMS: atom_id res chain seq x y z
N MET A 1 -0.74 -13.39 -20.93
CA MET A 1 0.06 -12.14 -21.08
C MET A 1 1.43 -12.52 -21.63
N LYS A 2 2.00 -11.74 -22.56
CA LYS A 2 3.42 -11.89 -22.94
C LYS A 2 4.27 -11.65 -21.69
N LYS A 3 5.23 -12.54 -21.41
CA LYS A 3 6.14 -12.41 -20.27
C LYS A 3 7.10 -11.25 -20.54
N ASN A 4 7.54 -10.54 -19.50
CA ASN A 4 8.49 -9.44 -19.67
C ASN A 4 9.91 -9.85 -19.22
N LEU A 5 10.92 -9.36 -19.92
CA LEU A 5 12.31 -9.35 -19.46
C LEU A 5 12.64 -7.94 -18.99
N ILE A 6 12.88 -7.79 -17.69
CA ILE A 6 13.26 -6.53 -17.06
C ILE A 6 14.78 -6.45 -17.07
N SER A 7 15.34 -5.66 -17.99
CA SER A 7 16.78 -5.43 -18.15
C SER A 7 17.19 -4.14 -17.43
N VAL A 8 17.93 -4.26 -16.34
CA VAL A 8 18.30 -3.14 -15.48
C VAL A 8 19.80 -2.97 -15.44
N ASN A 9 20.30 -1.76 -15.74
CA ASN A 9 21.64 -1.39 -15.33
C ASN A 9 21.71 -1.34 -13.79
N LEU A 10 22.90 -1.60 -13.23
CA LEU A 10 23.07 -1.72 -11.78
C LEU A 10 23.30 -0.36 -11.11
N TYR A 11 24.42 0.29 -11.43
CA TYR A 11 24.85 1.53 -10.77
C TYR A 11 24.10 2.75 -11.29
N LYS A 12 23.75 3.69 -10.40
CA LYS A 12 22.96 4.89 -10.75
C LYS A 12 21.63 4.59 -11.44
N THR A 13 21.16 3.34 -11.37
CA THR A 13 19.86 2.88 -11.86
C THR A 13 19.14 2.09 -10.78
N LEU A 14 19.70 0.96 -10.35
CA LEU A 14 19.15 0.16 -9.26
C LEU A 14 19.78 0.49 -7.90
N LEU A 15 21.09 0.75 -7.88
CA LEU A 15 21.81 1.17 -6.67
C LEU A 15 21.63 2.67 -6.43
N ASN A 16 21.29 3.03 -5.20
CA ASN A 16 21.35 4.42 -4.73
C ASN A 16 22.82 4.89 -4.60
N ASP A 17 23.01 6.15 -4.22
CA ASP A 17 24.35 6.73 -4.13
C ASP A 17 25.20 6.13 -2.99
N ASP A 18 24.56 5.49 -2.01
CA ASP A 18 25.22 4.70 -0.95
C ASP A 18 25.54 3.26 -1.36
N LEU A 19 25.36 2.92 -2.65
CA LEU A 19 25.55 1.57 -3.20
C LEU A 19 24.62 0.51 -2.58
N LYS A 20 23.44 0.92 -2.14
CA LYS A 20 22.39 0.05 -1.57
C LYS A 20 21.17 -0.02 -2.49
N ILE A 21 20.38 -1.07 -2.30
CA ILE A 21 19.05 -1.22 -2.91
C ILE A 21 18.04 -1.09 -1.77
N ASP A 22 17.02 -0.24 -1.92
CA ASP A 22 16.00 -0.08 -0.90
C ASP A 22 15.02 -1.27 -0.87
N ASP A 23 14.45 -1.54 0.31
CA ASP A 23 13.54 -2.67 0.55
C ASP A 23 12.30 -2.64 -0.36
N TYR A 24 11.82 -1.44 -0.73
CA TYR A 24 10.68 -1.29 -1.61
C TYR A 24 11.02 -1.76 -3.04
N THR A 25 12.21 -1.40 -3.55
CA THR A 25 12.72 -1.89 -4.83
C THR A 25 12.89 -3.40 -4.86
N ILE A 26 13.41 -4.00 -3.78
CA ILE A 26 13.56 -5.47 -3.67
C ILE A 26 12.20 -6.17 -3.77
N LYS A 27 11.21 -5.71 -2.99
CA LYS A 27 9.84 -6.25 -3.02
C LYS A 27 9.17 -6.11 -4.38
N VAL A 28 9.34 -4.97 -5.06
CA VAL A 28 8.80 -4.77 -6.41
C VAL A 28 9.38 -5.78 -7.39
N ILE A 29 10.70 -6.00 -7.37
CA ILE A 29 11.35 -6.94 -8.27
C ILE A 29 10.84 -8.37 -8.01
N GLU A 30 10.67 -8.74 -6.74
CA GLU A 30 10.11 -10.04 -6.35
C GLU A 30 8.67 -10.22 -6.86
N GLU A 31 7.81 -9.22 -6.70
CA GLU A 31 6.44 -9.26 -7.22
C GLU A 31 6.38 -9.34 -8.75
N CYS A 32 7.26 -8.61 -9.45
CA CYS A 32 7.38 -8.73 -10.91
C CYS A 32 7.73 -10.16 -11.32
N LYS A 33 8.62 -10.84 -10.57
CA LYS A 33 8.98 -12.24 -10.80
C LYS A 33 7.83 -13.20 -10.48
N ASN A 34 7.09 -12.97 -9.38
CA ASN A 34 5.89 -13.74 -9.03
C ASN A 34 4.82 -13.66 -10.12
N LYS A 35 4.73 -12.51 -10.83
CA LYS A 35 3.88 -12.33 -12.02
C LYS A 35 4.47 -12.90 -13.32
N GLY A 36 5.57 -13.65 -13.25
CA GLY A 36 6.19 -14.37 -14.37
C GLY A 36 7.23 -13.58 -15.18
N SER A 37 7.66 -12.41 -14.71
CA SER A 37 8.73 -11.65 -15.36
C SER A 37 10.10 -12.25 -15.05
N LYS A 38 11.05 -12.10 -15.97
CA LYS A 38 12.46 -12.39 -15.73
C LYS A 38 13.25 -11.11 -15.51
N VAL A 39 14.32 -11.19 -14.73
CA VAL A 39 15.19 -10.04 -14.42
C VAL A 39 16.58 -10.30 -14.99
N LEU A 40 17.09 -9.34 -15.77
CA LEU A 40 18.44 -9.29 -16.28
C LEU A 40 19.17 -8.10 -15.66
N ILE A 41 20.29 -8.35 -14.97
CA ILE A 41 21.23 -7.28 -14.62
C ILE A 41 22.18 -7.09 -15.81
N ASN A 42 22.11 -5.93 -16.47
CA ASN A 42 22.91 -5.64 -17.67
C ASN A 42 23.91 -4.51 -17.39
N THR A 43 25.13 -4.87 -16.99
CA THR A 43 26.11 -3.91 -16.43
C THR A 43 27.47 -3.94 -17.14
N SER A 44 28.19 -2.82 -17.04
CA SER A 44 29.59 -2.72 -17.47
C SER A 44 30.60 -3.07 -16.36
N HIS A 45 30.10 -3.41 -15.17
CA HIS A 45 30.91 -3.77 -14.00
C HIS A 45 31.40 -5.21 -14.07
N SER A 46 32.41 -5.49 -13.25
CA SER A 46 33.01 -6.80 -13.15
C SER A 46 32.09 -7.82 -12.49
N TYR A 47 32.38 -9.10 -12.71
CA TYR A 47 31.63 -10.22 -12.11
C TYR A 47 31.60 -10.14 -10.58
N ASN A 48 32.74 -9.89 -9.94
CA ASN A 48 32.85 -9.77 -8.48
C ASN A 48 31.97 -8.67 -7.88
N GLU A 49 31.92 -7.50 -8.52
CA GLU A 49 31.08 -6.38 -8.05
C GLU A 49 29.60 -6.75 -8.06
N VAL A 50 29.15 -7.47 -9.09
CA VAL A 50 27.75 -7.88 -9.23
C VAL A 50 27.38 -9.00 -8.26
N LEU A 51 28.31 -9.89 -7.93
CA LEU A 51 28.05 -10.99 -6.99
C LEU A 51 27.55 -10.51 -5.61
N LYS A 52 28.01 -9.34 -5.15
CA LYS A 52 27.57 -8.72 -3.90
C LYS A 52 26.04 -8.50 -3.88
N TYR A 53 25.45 -8.18 -5.03
CA TYR A 53 24.02 -7.89 -5.16
C TYR A 53 23.20 -9.07 -5.68
N LYS A 54 23.84 -10.08 -6.27
CA LYS A 54 23.16 -11.28 -6.80
C LYS A 54 22.28 -11.96 -5.75
N LYS A 55 22.74 -12.07 -4.50
CA LYS A 55 21.98 -12.67 -3.39
C LYS A 55 20.72 -11.86 -3.00
N ILE A 56 20.77 -10.55 -3.21
CA ILE A 56 19.70 -9.61 -2.85
C ILE A 56 18.65 -9.59 -3.97
N ILE A 57 19.09 -9.35 -5.21
CA ILE A 57 18.21 -9.18 -6.37
C ILE A 57 17.67 -10.52 -6.88
N LYS A 58 18.46 -11.60 -6.74
CA LYS A 58 18.19 -12.94 -7.29
C LYS A 58 17.78 -12.87 -8.78
N PRO A 59 18.59 -12.25 -9.66
CA PRO A 59 18.23 -12.07 -11.06
C PRO A 59 18.24 -13.41 -11.80
N ASN A 60 17.46 -13.53 -12.88
CA ASN A 60 17.49 -14.71 -13.74
C ASN A 60 18.74 -14.75 -14.61
N PHE A 61 19.21 -13.57 -15.03
CA PHE A 61 20.38 -13.41 -15.88
C PHE A 61 21.26 -12.27 -15.39
N ILE A 62 22.56 -12.41 -15.59
CA ILE A 62 23.53 -11.36 -15.34
C ILE A 62 24.42 -11.25 -16.57
N SER A 63 24.62 -10.02 -17.02
CA SER A 63 25.59 -9.62 -18.04
C SER A 63 26.59 -8.67 -17.39
N CYS A 64 27.86 -9.07 -17.39
CA CYS A 64 29.00 -8.31 -16.87
C CYS A 64 29.91 -7.85 -18.00
N PHE A 65 30.86 -6.98 -17.65
CA PHE A 65 31.91 -6.52 -18.56
C PHE A 65 31.36 -5.98 -19.89
N ASN A 66 30.25 -5.25 -19.84
CA ASN A 66 29.61 -4.61 -21.00
C ASN A 66 29.11 -5.62 -22.06
N GLY A 67 28.58 -6.76 -21.62
CA GLY A 67 27.98 -7.77 -22.49
C GLY A 67 28.91 -8.92 -22.89
N ASN A 68 30.12 -9.00 -22.31
CA ASN A 68 31.10 -10.03 -22.67
C ASN A 68 31.04 -11.30 -21.83
N TYR A 69 30.29 -11.28 -20.73
CA TYR A 69 30.07 -12.47 -19.90
C TYR A 69 28.62 -12.50 -19.45
N ILE A 70 27.85 -13.45 -19.98
CA ILE A 70 26.40 -13.59 -19.73
C ILE A 70 26.15 -14.96 -19.10
N PHE A 71 25.51 -14.98 -17.93
CA PHE A 71 25.29 -16.22 -17.18
C PHE A 71 24.00 -16.20 -16.36
N SER A 72 23.53 -17.39 -15.99
CA SER A 72 22.56 -17.67 -14.91
C SER A 72 23.24 -18.52 -13.84
N ASP A 73 22.48 -18.97 -12.83
CA ASP A 73 23.01 -19.92 -11.83
C ASP A 73 23.44 -21.26 -12.43
N GLU A 74 22.84 -21.68 -13.55
CA GLU A 74 23.02 -23.02 -14.13
C GLU A 74 23.86 -23.02 -15.41
N HIS A 75 23.99 -21.88 -16.09
CA HIS A 75 24.54 -21.83 -17.43
C HIS A 75 25.30 -20.55 -17.76
N ILE A 76 26.37 -20.67 -18.55
CA ILE A 76 27.09 -19.55 -19.17
C ILE A 76 26.61 -19.46 -20.62
N PHE A 77 25.85 -18.41 -20.94
CA PHE A 77 25.26 -18.20 -22.28
C PHE A 77 26.25 -17.59 -23.28
N PHE A 78 27.20 -16.80 -22.78
CA PHE A 78 28.18 -16.12 -23.63
C PHE A 78 29.43 -15.74 -22.83
N CYS A 79 30.59 -15.94 -23.45
CA CYS A 79 31.89 -15.58 -22.89
C CYS A 79 32.79 -15.09 -24.02
N ASN A 80 33.26 -13.85 -23.93
CA ASN A 80 34.09 -13.20 -24.93
C ASN A 80 35.25 -12.45 -24.24
N PRO A 81 36.31 -13.15 -23.82
CA PRO A 81 37.49 -12.50 -23.25
C PRO A 81 38.37 -11.88 -24.35
N LEU A 82 39.25 -10.96 -23.95
CA LEU A 82 40.33 -10.44 -24.79
C LEU A 82 41.35 -11.54 -25.08
N ASN A 83 42.00 -11.47 -26.25
CA ASN A 83 43.05 -12.42 -26.59
C ASN A 83 44.28 -12.20 -25.71
N LYS A 84 44.72 -13.24 -24.97
CA LYS A 84 45.85 -13.13 -24.01
C LYS A 84 47.14 -12.57 -24.61
N ILE A 85 47.44 -12.90 -25.89
CA ILE A 85 48.67 -12.46 -26.56
C ILE A 85 48.57 -10.96 -26.87
N GLU A 86 47.39 -10.50 -27.29
CA GLU A 86 47.12 -9.09 -27.53
C GLU A 86 47.16 -8.30 -26.23
N VAL A 87 46.52 -8.80 -25.17
CA VAL A 87 46.53 -8.18 -23.83
C VAL A 87 47.96 -7.95 -23.35
N LYS A 88 48.84 -8.97 -23.46
CA LYS A 88 50.26 -8.82 -23.08
C LYS A 88 50.96 -7.71 -23.87
N LYS A 89 50.77 -7.66 -25.19
CA LYS A 89 51.36 -6.62 -26.05
C LYS A 89 50.82 -5.22 -25.73
N ILE A 90 49.53 -5.11 -25.39
CA ILE A 90 48.90 -3.85 -24.98
C ILE A 90 49.51 -3.37 -23.67
N ILE A 91 49.60 -4.25 -22.68
CA ILE A 91 50.20 -3.93 -21.38
C ILE A 91 51.66 -3.49 -21.54
N ASP A 92 52.46 -4.19 -22.36
CA ASP A 92 53.85 -3.80 -22.64
C ASP A 92 53.94 -2.37 -23.22
N GLU A 93 52.98 -1.98 -24.06
CA GLU A 93 52.91 -0.64 -24.65
C GLU A 93 52.46 0.42 -23.62
N VAL A 94 51.50 0.09 -22.74
CA VAL A 94 51.04 0.99 -21.66
C VAL A 94 52.13 1.20 -20.61
N VAL A 95 52.87 0.14 -20.25
CA VAL A 95 54.00 0.22 -19.32
C VAL A 95 55.12 1.08 -19.88
N LYS A 96 55.42 0.98 -21.18
CA LYS A 96 56.42 1.85 -21.85
C LYS A 96 56.05 3.33 -21.79
N ASN A 97 54.76 3.65 -21.82
CA ASN A 97 54.25 5.03 -21.65
C ASN A 97 54.15 5.45 -20.19
N ASN A 98 54.49 4.57 -19.24
CA ASN A 98 54.42 4.82 -17.81
C ASN A 98 53.00 5.22 -17.35
N ASP A 99 51.98 4.62 -17.98
CA ASP A 99 50.58 4.86 -17.64
C ASP A 99 50.06 3.84 -16.60
N LEU A 100 49.07 4.26 -15.80
CA LEU A 100 48.36 3.37 -14.89
C LEU A 100 47.34 2.55 -15.68
N PHE A 101 47.22 1.27 -15.34
CA PHE A 101 46.15 0.45 -15.86
C PHE A 101 45.54 -0.48 -14.81
N ILE A 102 44.30 -0.89 -15.12
CA ILE A 102 43.57 -1.93 -14.40
C ILE A 102 43.14 -2.99 -15.42
N ILE A 103 43.39 -4.24 -15.11
CA ILE A 103 42.90 -5.40 -15.86
C ILE A 103 41.80 -6.05 -15.06
N GLU A 104 40.64 -6.28 -15.67
CA GLU A 104 39.56 -7.01 -15.03
C GLU A 104 39.46 -8.42 -15.63
N CYS A 105 39.75 -9.43 -14.81
CA CYS A 105 39.50 -10.84 -15.11
C CYS A 105 38.20 -11.29 -14.44
N LEU A 106 37.82 -12.57 -14.61
CA LEU A 106 36.53 -13.05 -14.11
C LEU A 106 36.41 -12.88 -12.58
N ASN A 107 37.40 -13.38 -11.84
CA ASN A 107 37.34 -13.45 -10.38
C ASN A 107 38.28 -12.46 -9.68
N THR A 108 39.01 -11.63 -10.40
CA THR A 108 40.00 -10.71 -9.82
C THR A 108 40.29 -9.56 -10.77
N SER A 109 40.59 -8.40 -10.20
CA SER A 109 41.09 -7.24 -10.93
C SER A 109 42.52 -6.92 -10.49
N TYR A 110 43.38 -6.56 -11.44
CA TYR A 110 44.80 -6.33 -11.21
C TYR A 110 45.20 -4.91 -11.60
N ARG A 111 46.16 -4.32 -10.88
CA ARG A 111 46.74 -3.00 -11.19
C ARG A 111 48.27 -3.05 -11.19
N ASN A 112 48.90 -2.19 -12.00
CA ASN A 112 50.36 -2.09 -12.08
C ASN A 112 51.01 -1.13 -11.08
N ARG A 113 50.21 -0.42 -10.26
CA ARG A 113 50.70 0.57 -9.30
C ARG A 113 49.90 0.55 -8.00
N ILE A 114 50.58 0.76 -6.87
CA ILE A 114 49.98 0.74 -5.52
C ILE A 114 49.44 2.12 -5.12
N ASP A 115 50.11 3.18 -5.59
CA ASP A 115 50.03 4.56 -5.10
C ASP A 115 48.77 5.34 -5.52
N LYS A 116 47.89 4.76 -6.34
CA LYS A 116 46.68 5.45 -6.81
C LYS A 116 45.45 4.55 -6.78
N TYR A 117 44.54 4.96 -5.88
CA TYR A 117 43.11 4.65 -5.77
C TYR A 117 42.68 3.46 -4.89
N ASP A 118 41.71 3.77 -3.99
CA ASP A 118 40.99 2.82 -3.10
C ASP A 118 39.60 2.43 -3.63
N PHE A 119 39.18 2.92 -4.80
CA PHE A 119 37.77 2.86 -5.25
C PHE A 119 37.40 1.60 -6.06
N ILE A 120 38.35 0.75 -6.47
CA ILE A 120 38.11 -0.57 -7.07
C ILE A 120 38.91 -1.59 -6.26
N GLU A 121 38.25 -2.64 -5.75
CA GLU A 121 38.90 -3.80 -5.16
C GLU A 121 39.83 -4.45 -6.21
N THR A 122 41.12 -4.10 -6.14
CA THR A 122 42.15 -4.52 -7.09
C THR A 122 43.38 -5.01 -6.34
N ILE A 123 44.03 -6.01 -6.90
CA ILE A 123 45.26 -6.58 -6.36
C ILE A 123 46.42 -5.97 -7.14
N TYR A 124 47.38 -5.39 -6.41
CA TYR A 124 48.67 -5.09 -7.02
C TYR A 124 49.36 -6.40 -7.38
N SER A 125 49.71 -6.57 -8.65
CA SER A 125 50.42 -7.76 -9.11
C SER A 125 51.50 -7.38 -10.10
N ASP A 126 52.62 -8.09 -10.04
CA ASP A 126 53.56 -8.16 -11.15
C ASP A 126 52.82 -8.67 -12.39
N ILE A 127 52.97 -7.94 -13.49
CA ILE A 127 52.32 -8.17 -14.78
C ILE A 127 52.57 -9.59 -15.28
N ASN A 128 53.77 -10.11 -15.05
CA ASN A 128 54.15 -11.45 -15.48
C ASN A 128 53.43 -12.56 -14.69
N LYS A 129 52.80 -12.21 -13.56
CA LYS A 129 52.08 -13.14 -12.69
C LYS A 129 50.56 -13.08 -12.87
N ILE A 130 50.06 -12.19 -13.75
CA ILE A 130 48.62 -12.05 -13.99
C ILE A 130 48.14 -13.20 -14.88
N ASN A 131 47.04 -13.85 -14.48
CA ASN A 131 46.32 -14.76 -15.36
C ASN A 131 45.50 -13.95 -16.38
N LEU A 132 45.89 -14.01 -17.65
CA LEU A 132 45.27 -13.26 -18.75
C LEU A 132 44.32 -14.11 -19.62
N ASN A 133 44.02 -15.35 -19.23
CA ASN A 133 43.16 -16.23 -20.03
C ASN A 133 41.69 -15.80 -20.01
N ASP A 134 41.26 -15.06 -18.99
CA ASP A 134 39.90 -14.62 -18.73
C ASP A 134 39.82 -13.09 -18.55
N CYS A 135 40.70 -12.35 -19.23
CA CYS A 135 40.71 -10.89 -19.20
C CYS A 135 39.55 -10.33 -20.03
N PHE A 136 38.61 -9.60 -19.43
CA PHE A 136 37.44 -9.06 -20.12
C PHE A 136 37.53 -7.55 -20.41
N SER A 137 38.37 -6.82 -19.68
CA SER A 137 38.59 -5.41 -19.96
C SER A 137 39.97 -4.93 -19.50
N ILE A 138 40.44 -3.85 -20.16
CA ILE A 138 41.64 -3.11 -19.74
C ILE A 138 41.24 -1.65 -19.60
N THR A 139 41.42 -1.07 -18.41
CA THR A 139 41.23 0.36 -18.16
C THR A 139 42.58 1.03 -18.14
N ILE A 140 42.78 2.05 -18.96
CA ILE A 140 44.02 2.83 -19.07
C ILE A 140 43.74 4.26 -18.61
N PHE A 141 44.58 4.76 -17.70
CA PHE A 141 44.54 6.12 -17.20
C PHE A 141 45.67 6.90 -17.86
N THR A 142 45.32 7.70 -18.85
CA THR A 142 46.26 8.48 -19.66
C THR A 142 45.55 9.70 -20.25
N ASP A 143 46.30 10.75 -20.52
CA ASP A 143 45.80 11.94 -21.24
C ASP A 143 45.94 11.80 -22.77
N ASN A 144 46.69 10.79 -23.25
CA ASN A 144 46.95 10.60 -24.67
C ASN A 144 45.99 9.60 -25.30
N ILE A 145 44.81 10.10 -25.67
CA ILE A 145 43.76 9.29 -26.34
C ILE A 145 44.21 8.69 -27.68
N ASP A 146 45.10 9.35 -28.40
CA ASP A 146 45.43 8.96 -29.77
C ASP A 146 46.21 7.66 -29.83
N TYR A 147 47.11 7.41 -28.87
CA TYR A 147 47.77 6.11 -28.80
C TYR A 147 46.79 5.01 -28.37
N VAL A 148 45.86 5.28 -27.44
CA VAL A 148 44.86 4.28 -27.02
C VAL A 148 43.96 3.93 -28.20
N LYS A 149 43.54 4.92 -29.00
CA LYS A 149 42.80 4.70 -30.25
C LYS A 149 43.62 3.89 -31.26
N LYS A 150 44.92 4.15 -31.38
CA LYS A 150 45.82 3.39 -32.27
C LYS A 150 45.93 1.93 -31.84
N ILE A 151 46.06 1.66 -30.54
CA ILE A 151 46.03 0.31 -29.96
C ILE A 151 44.70 -0.37 -30.31
N CYS A 152 43.57 0.29 -30.03
CA CYS A 152 42.25 -0.28 -30.29
C CYS A 152 42.02 -0.56 -31.77
N LYS A 153 42.47 0.33 -32.67
CA LYS A 153 42.39 0.11 -34.12
C LYS A 153 43.26 -1.06 -34.57
N LYS A 154 44.48 -1.19 -34.04
CA LYS A 154 45.43 -2.25 -34.37
C LYS A 154 44.90 -3.65 -34.00
N TYR A 155 44.27 -3.77 -32.84
CA TYR A 155 43.77 -5.06 -32.31
C TYR A 155 42.25 -5.22 -32.47
N ASN A 156 41.58 -4.32 -33.20
CA ASN A 156 40.13 -4.36 -33.45
C ASN A 156 39.27 -4.41 -32.16
N LEU A 157 39.60 -3.53 -31.21
CA LEU A 157 38.99 -3.46 -29.88
C LEU A 157 37.98 -2.31 -29.76
N VAL A 158 37.06 -2.43 -28.81
CA VAL A 158 36.08 -1.40 -28.48
C VAL A 158 36.64 -0.52 -27.37
N ILE A 159 36.56 0.80 -27.52
CA ILE A 159 37.01 1.78 -26.51
C ILE A 159 35.82 2.60 -26.00
N ILE A 160 35.71 2.73 -24.68
CA ILE A 160 34.73 3.58 -24.00
C ILE A 160 35.47 4.58 -23.12
N TYR A 161 35.24 5.87 -23.35
CA TYR A 161 35.75 6.92 -22.48
C TYR A 161 34.84 7.12 -21.27
N LYS A 162 35.43 7.09 -20.07
CA LYS A 162 34.75 7.34 -18.80
C LYS A 162 35.17 8.71 -18.28
N SER A 163 34.42 9.74 -18.66
CA SER A 163 34.73 11.14 -18.34
C SER A 163 34.90 11.43 -16.85
N PHE A 164 34.14 10.76 -15.98
CA PHE A 164 34.22 10.94 -14.53
C PHE A 164 35.57 10.50 -13.92
N LEU A 165 36.24 9.51 -14.52
CA LEU A 165 37.52 8.97 -14.03
C LEU A 165 38.71 9.39 -14.90
N ASN A 166 38.45 10.18 -15.95
CA ASN A 166 39.40 10.49 -17.03
C ASN A 166 40.18 9.24 -17.50
N CYS A 167 39.46 8.18 -17.84
CA CYS A 167 40.08 6.92 -18.25
C CYS A 167 39.41 6.30 -19.48
N TYR A 168 40.15 5.42 -20.15
CA TYR A 168 39.69 4.68 -21.32
C TYR A 168 39.55 3.20 -20.97
N LYS A 169 38.34 2.66 -21.09
CA LYS A 169 38.07 1.25 -20.88
C LYS A 169 37.99 0.54 -22.23
N ILE A 170 38.84 -0.46 -22.41
CA ILE A 170 38.98 -1.25 -23.62
C ILE A 170 38.30 -2.60 -23.41
N TYR A 171 37.54 -3.02 -24.41
CA TYR A 171 36.83 -4.29 -24.46
C TYR A 171 37.11 -5.03 -25.77
N PRO A 172 36.84 -6.35 -25.83
CA PRO A 172 36.90 -7.12 -27.06
C PRO A 172 36.03 -6.56 -28.19
N LYS A 173 36.22 -7.10 -29.40
CA LYS A 173 35.33 -6.81 -30.52
C LYS A 173 33.90 -7.27 -30.19
N GLY A 174 32.90 -6.44 -30.54
CA GLY A 174 31.48 -6.77 -30.40
C GLY A 174 30.90 -6.52 -29.01
N SER A 175 31.67 -5.95 -28.08
CA SER A 175 31.24 -5.65 -26.72
C SER A 175 30.20 -4.53 -26.66
N GLU A 176 28.94 -4.92 -26.52
CA GLU A 176 27.82 -3.99 -26.43
C GLU A 176 26.68 -4.59 -25.59
N LYS A 177 26.22 -3.87 -24.57
CA LYS A 177 25.10 -4.28 -23.71
C LYS A 177 23.83 -4.63 -24.48
N SER A 178 23.60 -3.98 -25.63
CA SER A 178 22.38 -4.18 -26.42
C SER A 178 22.33 -5.57 -27.09
N ASN A 179 23.48 -6.23 -27.27
CA ASN A 179 23.57 -7.58 -27.84
C ASN A 179 23.11 -8.66 -26.85
N VAL A 180 23.12 -8.37 -25.55
CA VAL A 180 22.78 -9.31 -24.47
C VAL A 180 21.36 -9.85 -24.62
N ILE A 181 20.41 -8.97 -24.96
CA ILE A 181 19.00 -9.35 -25.16
C ILE A 181 18.87 -10.35 -26.31
N ASN A 182 19.56 -10.10 -27.43
CA ASN A 182 19.55 -10.99 -28.59
C ASN A 182 20.17 -12.35 -28.26
N ILE A 183 21.24 -12.37 -27.47
CA ILE A 183 21.88 -13.61 -27.03
C ILE A 183 20.89 -14.41 -26.16
N ILE A 184 20.30 -13.79 -25.13
CA ILE A 184 19.33 -14.46 -24.24
C ILE A 184 18.15 -15.00 -25.05
N ASN A 185 17.59 -14.20 -25.98
CA ASN A 185 16.48 -14.62 -26.82
C ASN A 185 16.81 -15.82 -27.73
N LYS A 186 18.08 -16.10 -28.06
CA LYS A 186 18.44 -17.31 -28.81
C LYS A 186 18.32 -18.59 -27.99
N PHE A 187 18.46 -18.50 -26.66
CA PHE A 187 18.38 -19.65 -25.76
C PHE A 187 16.97 -19.89 -25.21
N PHE A 188 16.06 -18.94 -25.36
CA PHE A 188 14.68 -19.05 -24.90
C PHE A 188 13.71 -18.82 -26.07
N TYR A 189 12.85 -19.80 -26.36
CA TYR A 189 11.79 -19.69 -27.36
C TYR A 189 10.65 -18.72 -26.98
N ASP A 190 10.67 -18.19 -25.75
CA ASP A 190 9.70 -17.20 -25.28
C ASP A 190 10.04 -15.81 -25.88
N GLU A 191 9.13 -15.24 -26.68
CA GLU A 191 9.18 -13.82 -27.03
C GLU A 191 8.90 -12.96 -25.78
N TYR A 192 9.94 -12.58 -25.05
CA TYR A 192 9.82 -11.61 -23.95
C TYR A 192 9.60 -10.20 -24.51
N ASN A 193 8.67 -9.48 -23.90
CA ASN A 193 8.60 -8.02 -24.06
C ASN A 193 9.68 -7.38 -23.18
N ILE A 194 10.55 -6.57 -23.76
CA ILE A 194 11.75 -6.06 -23.09
C ILE A 194 11.47 -4.69 -22.47
N ILE A 195 11.67 -4.60 -21.16
CA ILE A 195 11.60 -3.35 -20.40
C ILE A 195 13.00 -3.07 -19.89
N SER A 196 13.64 -2.00 -20.38
CA SER A 196 15.01 -1.67 -20.03
C SER A 196 15.12 -0.35 -19.26
N PHE A 197 16.01 -0.33 -18.26
CA PHE A 197 16.33 0.85 -17.46
C PHE A 197 17.82 1.16 -17.51
N GLY A 198 18.16 2.43 -17.69
CA GLY A 198 19.55 2.86 -17.80
C GLY A 198 19.72 4.35 -17.52
N ASN A 199 20.97 4.75 -17.27
CA ASN A 199 21.30 6.10 -16.85
C ASN A 199 22.43 6.75 -17.66
N ASP A 200 23.18 5.99 -18.47
CA ASP A 200 24.29 6.54 -19.23
C ASP A 200 24.32 6.07 -20.68
N LYS A 201 25.25 6.62 -21.46
CA LYS A 201 25.41 6.34 -22.89
C LYS A 201 25.64 4.86 -23.22
N THR A 202 26.17 4.05 -22.28
CA THR A 202 26.35 2.61 -22.50
C THR A 202 25.01 1.86 -22.56
N ASP A 203 23.96 2.45 -21.99
CA ASP A 203 22.61 1.87 -22.00
C ASP A 203 21.81 2.31 -23.24
N TYR A 204 22.23 3.37 -23.95
CA TYR A 204 21.45 4.00 -25.03
C TYR A 204 20.87 3.02 -26.06
N GLU A 205 21.73 2.18 -26.66
CA GLU A 205 21.30 1.21 -27.66
C GLU A 205 20.41 0.11 -27.05
N THR A 206 20.62 -0.25 -25.79
CA THR A 206 19.76 -1.20 -25.07
C THR A 206 18.37 -0.62 -24.88
N LEU A 207 18.28 0.63 -24.42
CA LEU A 207 17.00 1.34 -24.22
C LEU A 207 16.27 1.50 -25.54
N LYS A 208 16.96 1.94 -26.59
CA LYS A 208 16.39 2.18 -27.91
C LYS A 208 15.83 0.91 -28.58
N LYS A 209 16.51 -0.23 -28.42
CA LYS A 209 16.09 -1.52 -29.00
C LYS A 209 15.02 -2.24 -28.17
N SER A 210 14.80 -1.82 -26.93
CA SER A 210 13.80 -2.42 -26.06
C SER A 210 12.40 -1.98 -26.44
N ASN A 211 11.40 -2.83 -26.21
CA ASN A 211 10.00 -2.45 -26.39
C ASN A 211 9.64 -1.24 -25.51
N ILE A 212 10.20 -1.18 -24.30
CA ILE A 212 10.06 -0.05 -23.38
C ILE A 212 11.45 0.31 -22.82
N GLY A 213 12.10 1.31 -23.41
CA GLY A 213 13.37 1.86 -22.91
C GLY A 213 13.16 3.08 -22.02
N ILE A 214 13.59 3.01 -20.76
CA ILE A 214 13.33 4.01 -19.72
C ILE A 214 14.66 4.59 -19.23
N LYS A 215 14.82 5.91 -19.35
CA LYS A 215 15.96 6.61 -18.74
C LYS A 215 15.68 7.01 -17.30
N MET A 216 16.67 6.89 -16.43
CA MET A 216 16.55 7.37 -15.06
C MET A 216 16.59 8.91 -15.00
N LYS A 217 15.92 9.54 -14.02
CA LYS A 217 15.96 11.03 -13.87
C LYS A 217 17.38 11.58 -13.69
N ASN A 218 18.26 10.80 -13.05
CA ASN A 218 19.69 11.11 -12.87
C ASN A 218 20.55 10.68 -14.07
N SER A 219 19.95 10.49 -15.26
CA SER A 219 20.66 10.08 -16.47
C SER A 219 21.47 11.21 -17.11
N ASN A 220 22.50 10.84 -17.88
CA ASN A 220 23.30 11.76 -18.66
C ASN A 220 23.52 11.20 -20.08
N GLY A 221 23.28 12.01 -21.11
CA GLY A 221 23.49 11.65 -22.52
C GLY A 221 22.46 10.68 -23.10
N LEU A 222 21.22 10.72 -22.59
CA LEU A 222 20.08 9.90 -23.02
C LEU A 222 18.90 10.77 -23.50
N ASP A 223 19.18 11.92 -24.12
CA ASP A 223 18.16 12.91 -24.48
C ASP A 223 17.10 12.36 -25.43
N ASN A 224 17.49 11.48 -26.37
CA ASN A 224 16.60 10.86 -27.36
C ASN A 224 15.76 9.68 -26.83
N ILE A 225 15.88 9.33 -25.55
CA ILE A 225 15.00 8.33 -24.92
C ILE A 225 13.80 9.05 -24.30
N ASN A 226 12.60 8.70 -24.73
CA ASN A 226 11.36 9.43 -24.40
C ASN A 226 10.79 9.04 -23.03
N PHE A 227 10.82 7.76 -22.67
CA PHE A 227 10.29 7.31 -21.38
C PHE A 227 11.33 7.51 -20.28
N TRP A 228 10.88 7.98 -19.13
CA TRP A 228 11.74 8.22 -17.98
C TRP A 228 11.03 7.86 -16.66
N THR A 229 11.80 7.71 -15.60
CA THR A 229 11.31 7.48 -14.23
C THR A 229 12.11 8.29 -13.22
N SER A 230 11.74 8.28 -11.94
CA SER A 230 12.49 8.89 -10.82
C SER A 230 13.97 8.47 -10.79
N SER A 231 14.78 9.14 -9.97
CA SER A 231 16.20 8.79 -9.83
C SER A 231 16.39 7.46 -9.09
N ASN A 232 17.61 6.94 -9.15
CA ASN A 232 18.06 5.81 -8.33
C ASN A 232 17.86 6.05 -6.81
N ASN A 233 18.04 7.27 -6.32
CA ASN A 233 17.81 7.63 -4.91
C ASN A 233 16.32 7.74 -4.52
N ASP A 234 15.42 7.71 -5.49
CA ASP A 234 13.97 7.82 -5.29
C ASP A 234 13.26 6.60 -5.89
N SER A 235 13.92 5.44 -5.80
CA SER A 235 13.42 4.11 -6.20
C SER A 235 12.81 4.09 -7.61
N GLY A 236 13.43 4.77 -8.58
CA GLY A 236 12.84 5.02 -9.89
C GLY A 236 12.43 3.76 -10.65
N VAL A 237 13.25 2.71 -10.64
CA VAL A 237 12.91 1.42 -11.26
C VAL A 237 11.64 0.84 -10.61
N ALA A 238 11.62 0.81 -9.27
CA ALA A 238 10.51 0.27 -8.49
C ALA A 238 9.19 1.02 -8.73
N LYS A 239 9.23 2.36 -8.78
CA LYS A 239 8.06 3.19 -9.05
C LYS A 239 7.47 2.92 -10.43
N PHE A 240 8.32 2.83 -11.46
CA PHE A 240 7.86 2.50 -12.81
C PHE A 240 7.20 1.12 -12.84
N LEU A 241 7.89 0.10 -12.32
CA LEU A 241 7.39 -1.28 -12.32
C LEU A 241 6.10 -1.42 -11.50
N THR A 242 6.00 -0.71 -10.38
CA THR A 242 4.77 -0.65 -9.57
C THR A 242 3.60 -0.15 -10.40
N SER A 243 3.76 0.97 -11.10
CA SER A 243 2.71 1.51 -11.97
C SER A 243 2.42 0.58 -13.16
N PHE A 244 3.45 0.04 -13.79
CA PHE A 244 3.32 -0.81 -14.99
C PHE A 244 2.59 -2.12 -14.70
N TYR A 245 2.85 -2.76 -13.57
CA TYR A 245 2.20 -4.00 -13.15
C TYR A 245 0.99 -3.78 -12.24
N ASN A 246 0.61 -2.53 -11.98
CA ASN A 246 -0.42 -2.14 -11.02
C ASN A 246 -0.22 -2.84 -9.66
N LEU A 247 0.99 -2.75 -9.12
CA LEU A 247 1.34 -3.35 -7.83
C LEU A 247 0.87 -2.43 -6.69
N ASP A 248 0.13 -2.98 -5.75
CA ASP A 248 -0.33 -2.24 -4.56
C ASP A 248 0.51 -2.60 -3.32
N LEU A 249 1.83 -2.42 -3.44
CA LEU A 249 2.80 -2.82 -2.40
C LEU A 249 2.77 -1.96 -1.13
N LYS A 250 2.04 -0.85 -1.17
CA LYS A 250 1.79 0.01 0.00
C LYS A 250 0.46 -0.33 0.67
N ALA A 251 -0.39 -1.12 0.05
CA ALA A 251 -1.62 -1.52 0.69
C ALA A 251 -1.36 -2.44 1.87
N ASN A 252 -2.07 -2.18 2.94
CA ASN A 252 -2.00 -2.91 4.20
C ASN A 252 -3.11 -3.98 4.28
N TYR A 253 -3.49 -4.61 3.16
CA TYR A 253 -4.63 -5.53 3.10
C TYR A 253 -4.60 -6.60 4.19
N ASP A 254 -3.42 -7.18 4.45
CA ASP A 254 -3.25 -8.25 5.46
C ASP A 254 -3.43 -7.76 6.92
N LYS A 255 -3.33 -6.44 7.14
CA LYS A 255 -3.53 -5.81 8.46
C LYS A 255 -4.97 -5.34 8.68
N VAL A 256 -5.83 -5.48 7.67
CA VAL A 256 -7.23 -5.07 7.74
C VAL A 256 -8.06 -6.15 8.44
N LYS A 257 -8.86 -5.69 9.40
CA LYS A 257 -9.85 -6.47 10.12
C LYS A 257 -11.23 -5.92 9.79
N ILE A 258 -12.14 -6.80 9.41
CA ILE A 258 -13.54 -6.40 9.16
C ILE A 258 -14.33 -6.48 10.46
N LEU A 259 -15.01 -5.38 10.80
CA LEU A 259 -16.00 -5.34 11.86
C LEU A 259 -17.39 -5.30 11.25
N ASP A 260 -18.18 -6.35 11.44
CA ASP A 260 -19.59 -6.33 11.01
C ASP A 260 -20.48 -5.75 12.12
N CYS A 261 -21.24 -4.70 11.80
CA CYS A 261 -22.14 -3.99 12.70
C CYS A 261 -23.62 -4.15 12.35
N THR A 262 -24.00 -5.21 11.61
CA THR A 262 -25.40 -5.47 11.19
C THR A 262 -26.36 -5.48 12.38
N LEU A 263 -25.96 -6.08 13.51
CA LEU A 263 -26.78 -6.18 14.73
C LEU A 263 -26.78 -4.92 15.61
N ARG A 264 -25.87 -3.97 15.35
CA ARG A 264 -25.81 -2.69 16.08
C ARG A 264 -26.39 -1.57 15.25
N ASP A 265 -25.77 -1.24 14.12
CA ASP A 265 -26.20 -0.12 13.28
C ASP A 265 -27.54 -0.43 12.59
N GLY A 266 -27.71 -1.67 12.12
CA GLY A 266 -28.99 -2.16 11.61
C GLY A 266 -30.11 -2.08 12.66
N GLY A 267 -29.76 -2.09 13.95
CA GLY A 267 -30.69 -1.91 15.06
C GLY A 267 -31.43 -0.56 15.05
N HIS A 268 -30.92 0.43 14.30
CA HIS A 268 -31.64 1.70 14.10
C HIS A 268 -32.90 1.56 13.26
N LEU A 269 -33.02 0.54 12.41
CA LEU A 269 -34.19 0.33 11.54
C LEU A 269 -35.35 -0.34 12.27
N ASN A 270 -35.06 -1.28 13.18
CA ASN A 270 -36.04 -2.14 13.84
C ASN A 270 -36.02 -2.05 15.37
N ASN A 271 -35.49 -0.96 15.94
CA ASN A 271 -35.32 -0.80 17.38
C ASN A 271 -34.53 -1.95 18.06
N CYS A 272 -33.54 -2.49 17.34
CA CYS A 272 -32.70 -3.61 17.75
C CYS A 272 -33.47 -4.94 17.92
N GLU A 273 -34.72 -5.04 17.47
CA GLU A 273 -35.57 -6.21 17.64
C GLU A 273 -35.46 -7.16 16.44
N PHE A 274 -34.42 -8.00 16.46
CA PHE A 274 -34.14 -8.97 15.38
C PHE A 274 -34.77 -10.34 15.65
N GLY A 275 -35.12 -10.64 16.90
CA GLY A 275 -35.57 -11.96 17.34
C GLY A 275 -34.41 -12.87 17.72
N TYR A 276 -34.56 -13.61 18.81
CA TYR A 276 -33.48 -14.39 19.42
C TYR A 276 -32.82 -15.39 18.45
N SER A 277 -33.62 -16.10 17.65
CA SER A 277 -33.10 -17.07 16.67
C SER A 277 -32.27 -16.40 15.58
N THR A 278 -32.80 -15.32 15.00
CA THR A 278 -32.13 -14.50 13.97
C THR A 278 -30.80 -13.96 14.47
N ILE A 279 -30.76 -13.38 15.67
CA ILE A 279 -29.54 -12.84 16.29
C ILE A 279 -28.45 -13.92 16.32
N LYS A 280 -28.79 -15.11 16.83
CA LYS A 280 -27.83 -16.22 16.92
C LYS A 280 -27.34 -16.68 15.55
N LYS A 281 -28.21 -16.77 14.54
CA LYS A 281 -27.83 -17.15 13.18
C LYS A 281 -26.91 -16.11 12.53
N ILE A 282 -27.20 -14.82 12.72
CA ILE A 282 -26.36 -13.73 12.21
C ILE A 282 -24.94 -13.85 12.80
N ILE A 283 -24.82 -13.97 14.12
CA ILE A 283 -23.52 -14.12 14.80
C ILE A 283 -22.79 -15.39 14.33
N GLN A 284 -23.50 -16.52 14.23
CA GLN A 284 -22.90 -17.79 13.83
C GLN A 284 -22.38 -17.76 12.38
N ASN A 285 -23.13 -17.18 11.44
CA ASN A 285 -22.71 -17.08 10.04
C ASN A 285 -21.56 -16.09 9.85
N LEU A 286 -21.58 -14.95 10.54
CA LEU A 286 -20.45 -14.02 10.56
C LEU A 286 -19.19 -14.69 11.13
N SER A 287 -19.32 -15.44 12.22
CA SER A 287 -18.19 -16.19 12.81
C SER A 287 -17.66 -17.27 11.86
N ASN A 288 -18.55 -18.03 11.22
CA ASN A 288 -18.19 -19.05 10.23
C ASN A 288 -17.53 -18.45 8.98
N SER A 289 -17.89 -17.21 8.62
CA SER A 289 -17.26 -16.47 7.51
C SER A 289 -15.87 -15.92 7.82
N ASN A 290 -15.34 -16.13 9.03
CA ASN A 290 -14.09 -15.55 9.53
C ASN A 290 -14.10 -14.01 9.60
N ILE A 291 -15.25 -13.38 9.86
CA ILE A 291 -15.29 -11.94 10.17
C ILE A 291 -14.51 -11.70 11.46
N ASP A 292 -13.60 -10.71 11.46
CA ASP A 292 -12.69 -10.50 12.58
C ASP A 292 -13.39 -10.01 13.84
N ILE A 293 -14.34 -9.09 13.68
CA ILE A 293 -15.04 -8.46 14.80
C ILE A 293 -16.53 -8.44 14.49
N ILE A 294 -17.36 -8.84 15.45
CA ILE A 294 -18.82 -8.82 15.31
C ILE A 294 -19.36 -7.89 16.40
N GLU A 295 -19.94 -6.77 15.99
CA GLU A 295 -20.58 -5.83 16.90
C GLU A 295 -22.06 -6.19 17.07
N ILE A 296 -22.38 -6.76 18.23
CA ILE A 296 -23.65 -7.46 18.45
C ILE A 296 -24.74 -6.59 19.08
N GLY A 297 -24.51 -5.28 19.23
CA GLY A 297 -25.51 -4.37 19.79
C GLY A 297 -24.97 -3.22 20.63
N PHE A 298 -25.87 -2.61 21.38
CA PHE A 298 -25.58 -1.51 22.31
C PHE A 298 -25.49 -2.01 23.75
N LEU A 299 -24.55 -1.44 24.50
CA LEU A 299 -24.54 -1.46 25.95
C LEU A 299 -25.17 -0.13 26.42
N GLU A 300 -26.38 -0.21 26.96
CA GLU A 300 -27.27 0.94 27.24
C GLU A 300 -28.10 0.68 28.50
N ASP A 301 -28.42 1.72 29.26
CA ASP A 301 -29.32 1.60 30.41
C ASP A 301 -30.73 1.22 29.92
N CYS A 302 -31.09 -0.06 30.03
CA CYS A 302 -32.32 -0.59 29.47
C CYS A 302 -32.85 -1.81 30.24
N ILE A 303 -34.05 -2.26 29.88
CA ILE A 303 -34.58 -3.57 30.28
C ILE A 303 -34.16 -4.58 29.23
N TYR A 304 -33.43 -5.61 29.65
CA TYR A 304 -32.95 -6.65 28.74
C TYR A 304 -34.09 -7.51 28.18
N ASP A 305 -34.02 -7.76 26.88
CA ASP A 305 -34.86 -8.70 26.15
C ASP A 305 -33.98 -9.51 25.21
N LYS A 306 -34.05 -10.84 25.31
CA LYS A 306 -33.27 -11.76 24.46
C LYS A 306 -33.55 -11.61 22.96
N ASN A 307 -34.68 -11.03 22.58
CA ASN A 307 -35.02 -10.75 21.17
C ASN A 307 -34.39 -9.45 20.66
N LYS A 308 -33.73 -8.69 21.54
CA LYS A 308 -33.10 -7.41 21.23
C LYS A 308 -31.60 -7.45 21.40
N THR A 309 -30.91 -6.65 20.60
CA THR A 309 -29.46 -6.41 20.68
C THR A 309 -29.15 -5.16 21.51
N ARG A 310 -29.82 -5.05 22.66
CA ARG A 310 -29.54 -4.05 23.69
C ARG A 310 -29.31 -4.76 25.01
N PHE A 311 -28.21 -4.43 25.67
CA PHE A 311 -27.77 -5.07 26.88
C PHE A 311 -27.60 -4.00 27.95
N ASN A 312 -28.10 -4.25 29.15
CA ASN A 312 -27.87 -3.40 30.31
C ASN A 312 -26.60 -3.84 31.05
N TYR A 313 -26.22 -5.11 30.92
CA TYR A 313 -24.98 -5.68 31.45
C TYR A 313 -24.28 -6.56 30.41
N VAL A 314 -22.97 -6.73 30.56
CA VAL A 314 -22.16 -7.53 29.61
C VAL A 314 -22.45 -9.02 29.79
N TYR A 315 -22.78 -9.49 31.00
CA TYR A 315 -23.16 -10.88 31.23
C TYR A 315 -24.36 -11.32 30.38
N GLU A 316 -25.29 -10.41 30.05
CA GLU A 316 -26.47 -10.70 29.23
C GLU A 316 -26.07 -11.03 27.79
N ALA A 317 -25.13 -10.27 27.23
CA ALA A 317 -24.52 -10.57 25.95
C ALA A 317 -23.72 -11.89 26.01
N ASN A 318 -22.98 -12.14 27.08
CA ASN A 318 -22.25 -13.41 27.25
C ASN A 318 -23.19 -14.62 27.32
N ASN A 319 -24.34 -14.49 27.98
CA ASN A 319 -25.35 -15.55 28.06
C ASN A 319 -25.93 -15.89 26.67
N LEU A 320 -26.22 -14.87 25.85
CA LEU A 320 -26.63 -15.03 24.46
C LEU A 320 -25.58 -15.82 23.62
N LEU A 321 -24.29 -15.56 23.87
CA LEU A 321 -23.15 -16.12 23.12
C LEU A 321 -22.74 -17.52 23.57
N SER A 322 -23.11 -17.96 24.79
CA SER A 322 -22.65 -19.21 25.44
C SER A 322 -22.76 -20.51 24.62
N LYS A 323 -23.63 -20.52 23.59
CA LYS A 323 -23.88 -21.68 22.72
C LYS A 323 -23.60 -21.38 21.25
N ILE A 324 -22.71 -20.43 20.96
CA ILE A 324 -22.31 -20.06 19.60
C ILE A 324 -20.81 -20.31 19.47
N ASP A 325 -20.42 -21.01 18.42
CA ASP A 325 -19.00 -21.16 18.10
C ASP A 325 -18.54 -19.90 17.36
N LEU A 326 -17.83 -19.05 18.10
CA LEU A 326 -17.34 -17.74 17.64
C LEU A 326 -16.07 -17.84 16.80
N LYS A 327 -15.51 -19.05 16.62
CA LYS A 327 -14.23 -19.24 15.92
C LYS A 327 -13.17 -18.30 16.50
N ASN A 328 -12.62 -17.41 15.66
CA ASN A 328 -11.62 -16.41 16.05
C ASN A 328 -12.21 -14.98 16.10
N SER A 329 -13.53 -14.83 15.98
CA SER A 329 -14.18 -13.53 15.96
C SER A 329 -14.19 -12.88 17.33
N ILE A 330 -13.77 -11.62 17.39
CA ILE A 330 -13.87 -10.77 18.58
C ILE A 330 -15.29 -10.22 18.66
N ILE A 331 -15.93 -10.34 19.84
CA ILE A 331 -17.25 -9.74 20.05
C ILE A 331 -17.11 -8.34 20.63
N SER A 332 -17.83 -7.40 20.00
CA SER A 332 -17.86 -5.98 20.36
C SER A 332 -19.25 -5.52 20.78
N LEU A 333 -19.31 -4.57 21.71
CA LEU A 333 -20.48 -3.77 22.02
C LEU A 333 -20.14 -2.28 21.87
N LEU A 334 -21.14 -1.47 21.54
CA LEU A 334 -21.01 -0.01 21.50
C LEU A 334 -21.73 0.62 22.68
N VAL A 335 -21.04 1.55 23.34
CA VAL A 335 -21.61 2.38 24.41
C VAL A 335 -21.63 3.83 23.98
N GLN A 336 -22.78 4.49 24.10
CA GLN A 336 -22.89 5.94 23.94
C GLN A 336 -22.80 6.59 25.33
N VAL A 337 -21.89 7.55 25.50
CA VAL A 337 -21.52 8.10 26.82
C VAL A 337 -22.67 8.77 27.58
N ASP A 338 -23.74 9.17 26.91
CA ASP A 338 -24.94 9.80 27.47
C ASP A 338 -26.12 8.84 27.67
N LYS A 339 -25.96 7.54 27.36
CA LYS A 339 -27.04 6.54 27.44
C LYS A 339 -26.75 5.34 28.35
N TYR A 340 -25.56 5.28 28.94
CA TYR A 340 -25.15 4.16 29.78
C TYR A 340 -24.36 4.64 30.98
N ASP A 341 -24.66 4.14 32.17
CA ASP A 341 -23.81 4.30 33.36
C ASP A 341 -22.60 3.36 33.30
N ILE A 342 -21.43 3.91 33.00
CA ILE A 342 -20.17 3.16 32.89
C ILE A 342 -19.78 2.40 34.16
N ASN A 343 -20.29 2.79 35.33
CA ASN A 343 -19.98 2.09 36.58
C ASN A 343 -20.58 0.68 36.63
N LYS A 344 -21.60 0.40 35.80
CA LYS A 344 -22.16 -0.95 35.61
C LYS A 344 -21.25 -1.88 34.80
N LEU A 345 -20.20 -1.36 34.15
CA LEU A 345 -19.33 -2.16 33.30
C LEU A 345 -18.55 -3.21 34.13
N GLU A 346 -18.86 -4.47 33.85
CA GLU A 346 -18.23 -5.64 34.47
C GLU A 346 -16.82 -5.89 33.92
N ASN A 347 -16.02 -6.72 34.60
CA ASN A 347 -14.69 -7.10 34.11
C ASN A 347 -14.80 -7.94 32.82
N CYS A 348 -13.76 -7.90 31.99
CA CYS A 348 -13.68 -8.58 30.68
C CYS A 348 -13.44 -10.11 30.79
N ASP A 349 -14.33 -10.81 31.50
CA ASP A 349 -14.14 -12.22 31.83
C ASP A 349 -14.86 -13.17 30.85
N GLY A 350 -15.75 -12.65 30.01
CA GLY A 350 -16.59 -13.43 29.08
C GLY A 350 -16.19 -13.38 27.61
N TYR A 351 -17.16 -13.59 26.73
CA TYR A 351 -16.99 -13.62 25.26
C TYR A 351 -16.82 -12.22 24.64
N VAL A 352 -17.48 -11.20 25.21
CA VAL A 352 -17.30 -9.81 24.77
C VAL A 352 -15.90 -9.34 25.15
N LYS A 353 -15.10 -8.95 24.16
CA LYS A 353 -13.70 -8.54 24.35
C LYS A 353 -13.44 -7.08 23.95
N MET A 354 -14.37 -6.42 23.28
CA MET A 354 -14.20 -5.05 22.80
C MET A 354 -15.39 -4.17 23.20
N ILE A 355 -15.09 -2.96 23.67
CA ILE A 355 -16.09 -1.91 23.93
C ILE A 355 -15.71 -0.67 23.11
N ARG A 356 -16.67 -0.19 22.31
CA ARG A 356 -16.53 1.01 21.48
C ARG A 356 -17.24 2.17 22.16
N VAL A 357 -16.47 3.17 22.58
CA VAL A 357 -16.98 4.35 23.29
C VAL A 357 -17.31 5.43 22.28
N SER A 358 -18.60 5.65 22.02
CA SER A 358 -19.09 6.69 21.13
C SER A 358 -19.54 7.94 21.89
N PHE A 359 -19.29 9.11 21.32
CA PHE A 359 -19.59 10.39 21.97
C PHE A 359 -19.83 11.53 20.98
N HIS A 360 -20.71 12.45 21.33
CA HIS A 360 -20.78 13.78 20.72
C HIS A 360 -19.68 14.69 21.27
N LYS A 361 -19.24 15.69 20.49
CA LYS A 361 -18.05 16.52 20.77
C LYS A 361 -18.03 17.10 22.19
N GLU A 362 -19.17 17.57 22.67
CA GLU A 362 -19.37 18.15 24.00
C GLU A 362 -19.07 17.17 25.16
N TYR A 363 -19.16 15.86 24.90
CA TYR A 363 -18.94 14.82 25.90
C TYR A 363 -17.52 14.24 25.90
N LEU A 364 -16.55 14.86 25.24
CA LEU A 364 -15.18 14.37 25.14
C LEU A 364 -14.56 14.01 26.50
N ASN A 365 -14.71 14.89 27.51
CA ASN A 365 -14.15 14.63 28.85
C ASN A 365 -14.82 13.42 29.52
N LYS A 366 -16.11 13.17 29.25
CA LYS A 366 -16.83 11.98 29.73
C LYS A 366 -16.36 10.73 28.99
N ALA A 367 -16.20 10.80 27.67
CA ALA A 367 -15.66 9.72 26.85
C ALA A 367 -14.27 9.27 27.30
N ILE A 368 -13.39 10.22 27.64
CA ILE A 368 -12.06 9.94 28.21
C ILE A 368 -12.17 9.12 29.51
N LYS A 369 -13.11 9.48 30.41
CA LYS A 369 -13.36 8.69 31.63
C LYS A 369 -13.85 7.28 31.31
N TYR A 370 -14.72 7.14 30.30
CA TYR A 370 -15.24 5.85 29.87
C TYR A 370 -14.10 4.97 29.34
N CYS A 371 -13.25 5.50 28.45
CA CYS A 371 -12.09 4.76 27.93
C CYS A 371 -11.16 4.27 29.04
N LYS A 372 -10.83 5.12 30.02
CA LYS A 372 -10.00 4.72 31.16
C LYS A 372 -10.62 3.55 31.95
N LEU A 373 -11.93 3.57 32.17
CA LEU A 373 -12.63 2.48 32.84
C LEU A 373 -12.69 1.22 31.98
N VAL A 374 -13.00 1.34 30.68
CA VAL A 374 -12.99 0.22 29.73
C VAL A 374 -11.65 -0.51 29.72
N LYS A 375 -10.53 0.23 29.64
CA LYS A 375 -9.18 -0.36 29.71
C LYS A 375 -8.90 -0.97 31.08
N LYS A 376 -9.25 -0.30 32.18
CA LYS A 376 -9.10 -0.85 33.54
C LYS A 376 -9.85 -2.18 33.72
N LYS A 377 -10.98 -2.34 33.04
CA LYS A 377 -11.79 -3.57 33.04
C LYS A 377 -11.27 -4.67 32.11
N GLY A 378 -10.22 -4.41 31.35
CA GLY A 378 -9.52 -5.39 30.51
C GLY A 378 -10.07 -5.56 29.09
N TYR A 379 -10.94 -4.66 28.62
CA TYR A 379 -11.45 -4.70 27.24
C TYR A 379 -10.50 -4.01 26.26
N ILE A 380 -10.55 -4.44 25.01
CA ILE A 380 -10.09 -3.66 23.87
C ILE A 380 -10.97 -2.40 23.80
N CYS A 381 -10.35 -1.23 23.86
CA CYS A 381 -11.05 0.05 23.87
C CYS A 381 -10.88 0.77 22.53
N SER A 382 -12.00 1.10 21.88
CA SER A 382 -12.03 2.02 20.74
C SER A 382 -12.73 3.31 21.13
N LEU A 383 -12.17 4.44 20.72
CA LEU A 383 -12.81 5.76 20.83
C LEU A 383 -13.42 6.18 19.49
N ASN A 384 -14.70 6.53 19.49
CA ASN A 384 -15.53 6.71 18.31
C ASN A 384 -16.25 8.07 18.33
N PRO A 385 -15.59 9.17 17.94
CA PRO A 385 -16.22 10.50 17.87
C PRO A 385 -17.37 10.51 16.85
N ILE A 386 -18.60 10.75 17.29
CA ILE A 386 -19.77 10.86 16.42
C ILE A 386 -19.63 12.11 15.55
N ASN A 387 -20.01 12.00 14.27
CA ASN A 387 -19.91 13.08 13.28
C ASN A 387 -18.49 13.66 13.17
N PHE A 388 -17.47 12.80 13.19
CA PHE A 388 -16.07 13.22 13.01
C PHE A 388 -15.83 13.95 11.68
N SER A 389 -16.66 13.67 10.67
CA SER A 389 -16.66 14.39 9.40
C SER A 389 -16.91 15.89 9.58
N GLY A 390 -17.72 16.30 10.55
CA GLY A 390 -17.97 17.70 10.90
C GLY A 390 -16.83 18.45 11.61
N TYR A 391 -15.78 17.76 12.08
CA TYR A 391 -14.69 18.41 12.83
C TYR A 391 -13.77 19.19 11.88
N ASN A 392 -13.41 20.41 12.24
CA ASN A 392 -12.36 21.17 11.55
C ASN A 392 -10.95 20.73 12.00
N ASN A 393 -9.91 21.18 11.30
CA ASN A 393 -8.53 20.75 11.56
C ASN A 393 -8.05 21.06 13.00
N LEU A 394 -8.41 22.22 13.57
CA LEU A 394 -8.01 22.59 14.94
C LEU A 394 -8.69 21.68 15.97
N GLU A 395 -9.97 21.40 15.78
CA GLU A 395 -10.73 20.48 16.64
C GLU A 395 -10.17 19.06 16.59
N ILE A 396 -9.74 18.59 15.41
CA ILE A 396 -9.06 17.30 15.26
C ILE A 396 -7.75 17.29 16.03
N ILE A 397 -6.94 18.35 15.94
CA ILE A 397 -5.67 18.46 16.66
C ILE A 397 -5.92 18.42 18.18
N GLU A 398 -6.88 19.19 18.69
CA GLU A 398 -7.23 19.22 20.11
C GLU A 398 -7.74 17.87 20.60
N LEU A 399 -8.57 17.20 19.80
CA LEU A 399 -9.04 15.85 20.10
C LEU A 399 -7.87 14.87 20.18
N ILE A 400 -6.99 14.84 19.18
CA ILE A 400 -5.85 13.92 19.13
C ILE A 400 -4.88 14.16 20.30
N LYS A 401 -4.65 15.42 20.69
CA LYS A 401 -3.84 15.75 21.87
C LYS A 401 -4.36 15.02 23.12
N LYS A 402 -5.66 15.13 23.40
CA LYS A 402 -6.29 14.46 24.54
C LYS A 402 -6.32 12.93 24.40
N VAL A 403 -6.47 12.43 23.17
CA VAL A 403 -6.42 10.99 22.89
C VAL A 403 -5.03 10.42 23.16
N ASN A 404 -3.96 11.14 22.82
CA ASN A 404 -2.60 10.71 23.06
C ASN A 404 -2.22 10.65 24.56
N GLU A 405 -3.00 11.30 25.44
CA GLU A 405 -2.83 11.29 26.89
C GLU A 405 -3.51 10.10 27.59
N ILE A 406 -4.27 9.28 26.85
CA ILE A 406 -4.98 8.13 27.40
C ILE A 406 -4.50 6.82 26.78
N ASP A 407 -4.81 5.73 27.47
CA ASP A 407 -4.62 4.38 26.95
C ASP A 407 -5.91 3.96 26.21
N ILE A 408 -5.79 3.72 24.90
CA ILE A 408 -6.83 3.14 24.03
C ILE A 408 -6.15 2.32 22.94
N ASP A 409 -6.88 1.36 22.36
CA ASP A 409 -6.34 0.48 21.32
C ASP A 409 -6.62 1.01 19.90
N TYR A 410 -7.77 1.65 19.72
CA TYR A 410 -8.22 2.18 18.43
C TYR A 410 -8.83 3.58 18.54
N PHE A 411 -8.53 4.43 17.56
CA PHE A 411 -9.24 5.68 17.29
C PHE A 411 -9.96 5.57 15.94
N SER A 412 -11.28 5.79 15.91
CA SER A 412 -12.08 5.61 14.70
C SER A 412 -12.40 6.93 13.99
N ILE A 413 -12.25 6.95 12.66
CA ILE A 413 -12.83 7.98 11.79
C ILE A 413 -14.29 7.58 11.54
N VAL A 414 -15.24 8.40 12.00
CA VAL A 414 -16.68 8.11 11.91
C VAL A 414 -17.39 9.15 11.05
N ASP A 415 -17.89 8.73 9.90
CA ASP A 415 -18.66 9.59 9.00
C ASP A 415 -20.18 9.35 9.15
N THR A 416 -20.72 9.78 10.29
CA THR A 416 -22.12 9.56 10.67
C THR A 416 -23.14 10.09 9.65
N PHE A 417 -22.79 11.11 8.87
CA PHE A 417 -23.68 11.71 7.88
C PHE A 417 -23.24 11.47 6.43
N GLY A 418 -22.23 10.62 6.20
CA GLY A 418 -21.72 10.31 4.86
C GLY A 418 -21.25 11.54 4.09
N LEU A 419 -20.58 12.49 4.76
CA LEU A 419 -20.15 13.78 4.18
C LEU A 419 -18.78 13.69 3.48
N LEU A 420 -17.99 12.66 3.76
CA LEU A 420 -16.59 12.65 3.37
C LEU A 420 -16.43 12.34 1.89
N LEU A 421 -16.07 13.37 1.13
CA LEU A 421 -15.44 13.22 -0.17
C LEU A 421 -13.99 12.74 0.02
N ASN A 422 -13.42 12.14 -1.02
CA ASN A 422 -12.07 11.55 -0.97
C ASN A 422 -10.99 12.55 -0.54
N ASN A 423 -11.08 13.82 -0.93
CA ASN A 423 -10.11 14.84 -0.53
C ASN A 423 -10.21 15.19 0.97
N ASP A 424 -11.42 15.33 1.49
CA ASP A 424 -11.67 15.60 2.91
C ASP A 424 -11.23 14.42 3.78
N PHE A 425 -11.55 13.19 3.35
CA PHE A 425 -11.09 11.97 4.00
C PHE A 425 -9.56 11.90 4.04
N ASN A 426 -8.90 12.14 2.89
CA ASN A 426 -7.44 12.17 2.80
C ASN A 426 -6.79 13.18 3.74
N ASN A 427 -7.34 14.39 3.82
CA ASN A 427 -6.84 15.43 4.72
C ASN A 427 -6.94 14.97 6.19
N LYS A 428 -8.10 14.51 6.64
CA LYS A 428 -8.31 14.02 8.00
C LYS A 428 -7.40 12.81 8.32
N LEU A 429 -7.28 11.86 7.39
CA LEU A 429 -6.40 10.70 7.54
C LEU A 429 -4.93 11.13 7.67
N ASN A 430 -4.46 12.11 6.89
CA ASN A 430 -3.10 12.63 7.00
C ASN A 430 -2.82 13.27 8.37
N LEU A 431 -3.77 14.04 8.90
CA LEU A 431 -3.64 14.60 10.25
C LEU A 431 -3.53 13.50 11.31
N ILE A 432 -4.40 12.50 11.25
CA ILE A 432 -4.37 11.37 12.20
C ILE A 432 -3.05 10.60 12.07
N ASN A 433 -2.58 10.35 10.84
CA ASN A 433 -1.34 9.63 10.59
C ASN A 433 -0.10 10.33 11.16
N ASN A 434 -0.09 11.66 11.15
CA ASN A 434 1.05 12.44 11.63
C ASN A 434 1.00 12.73 13.13
N LEU A 435 -0.19 12.78 13.73
CA LEU A 435 -0.38 13.28 15.10
C LEU A 435 -0.75 12.21 16.13
N LEU A 436 -1.40 11.12 15.73
CA LEU A 436 -1.85 10.07 16.65
C LEU A 436 -0.69 9.15 17.04
N ARG A 437 -0.55 8.86 18.34
CA ARG A 437 0.48 7.99 18.92
C ARG A 437 0.61 6.65 18.17
N ASN A 438 1.84 6.19 17.95
CA ASN A 438 2.14 5.06 17.04
C ASN A 438 1.62 3.68 17.49
N ASP A 439 1.32 3.52 18.77
CA ASP A 439 0.72 2.32 19.36
C ASP A 439 -0.80 2.25 19.18
N ILE A 440 -1.46 3.39 18.93
CA ILE A 440 -2.91 3.48 18.71
C ILE A 440 -3.21 3.14 17.25
N ASN A 441 -4.07 2.15 17.04
CA ASN A 441 -4.51 1.74 15.70
C ASN A 441 -5.71 2.58 15.23
N VAL A 442 -6.09 2.45 13.96
CA VAL A 442 -7.20 3.23 13.39
C VAL A 442 -8.40 2.35 13.05
N GLY A 443 -9.59 2.88 13.26
CA GLY A 443 -10.85 2.33 12.79
C GLY A 443 -11.52 3.26 11.76
N LEU A 444 -12.42 2.71 10.95
CA LEU A 444 -13.17 3.44 9.94
C LEU A 444 -14.62 2.99 9.96
N HIS A 445 -15.53 3.94 10.15
CA HIS A 445 -16.98 3.73 10.11
C HIS A 445 -17.61 4.76 9.18
N LEU A 446 -18.24 4.28 8.10
CA LEU A 446 -18.73 5.13 7.01
C LEU A 446 -20.18 4.79 6.66
N HIS A 447 -20.98 5.84 6.46
CA HIS A 447 -22.29 5.74 5.82
C HIS A 447 -22.20 6.10 4.33
N ASP A 448 -23.04 5.47 3.52
CA ASP A 448 -22.92 5.50 2.05
C ASP A 448 -23.73 6.62 1.37
N ASN A 449 -23.91 7.78 2.03
CA ASN A 449 -24.74 8.89 1.52
C ASN A 449 -24.27 9.44 0.15
N LEU A 450 -22.98 9.29 -0.14
CA LEU A 450 -22.34 9.75 -1.37
C LEU A 450 -21.84 8.59 -2.25
N SER A 451 -22.23 7.35 -1.94
CA SER A 451 -21.67 6.14 -2.56
C SER A 451 -20.13 6.07 -2.48
N SER A 452 -19.54 6.72 -1.47
CA SER A 452 -18.08 6.90 -1.33
C SER A 452 -17.46 5.97 -0.29
N ALA A 453 -18.27 5.21 0.47
CA ALA A 453 -17.77 4.45 1.61
C ALA A 453 -16.71 3.43 1.20
N PHE A 454 -16.93 2.72 0.10
CA PHE A 454 -15.98 1.75 -0.43
C PHE A 454 -14.68 2.40 -0.93
N GLY A 455 -14.77 3.56 -1.60
CA GLY A 455 -13.60 4.31 -2.06
C GLY A 455 -12.74 4.83 -0.91
N ALA A 456 -13.36 5.37 0.14
CA ALA A 456 -12.64 5.82 1.33
C ALA A 456 -11.97 4.65 2.09
N ALA A 457 -12.63 3.49 2.17
CA ALA A 457 -12.03 2.26 2.69
C ALA A 457 -10.78 1.85 1.88
N GLN A 458 -10.84 1.89 0.55
CA GLN A 458 -9.68 1.63 -0.31
C GLN A 458 -8.54 2.62 -0.06
N ILE A 459 -8.84 3.91 0.02
CA ILE A 459 -7.84 4.94 0.32
C ILE A 459 -7.14 4.65 1.66
N LEU A 460 -7.90 4.26 2.70
CA LEU A 460 -7.33 3.88 3.98
C LEU A 460 -6.40 2.69 3.82
N MET A 461 -6.81 1.62 3.14
CA MET A 461 -5.98 0.44 2.95
C MET A 461 -4.68 0.75 2.19
N GLN A 462 -4.75 1.60 1.16
CA GLN A 462 -3.63 1.94 0.26
C GLN A 462 -2.65 2.96 0.82
N LYS A 463 -3.12 3.93 1.62
CA LYS A 463 -2.26 5.02 2.12
C LYS A 463 -1.67 4.77 3.50
N ASN A 464 -2.11 3.74 4.20
CA ASN A 464 -2.00 3.74 5.64
C ASN A 464 -1.08 2.66 6.20
N THR A 465 0.19 2.70 5.78
CA THR A 465 1.20 1.67 6.03
C THR A 465 1.64 1.54 7.50
N ARG A 466 1.49 2.60 8.31
CA ARG A 466 2.11 2.67 9.65
C ARG A 466 1.43 1.85 10.74
N TYR A 467 0.12 1.60 10.65
CA TYR A 467 -0.59 0.91 11.72
C TYR A 467 -0.37 -0.60 11.67
N LYS A 468 -0.45 -1.23 12.84
CA LYS A 468 -0.35 -2.70 12.98
C LYS A 468 -1.66 -3.37 12.61
N ASN A 469 -2.80 -2.75 12.96
CA ASN A 469 -4.13 -3.22 12.61
C ASN A 469 -4.97 -2.04 12.11
N VAL A 470 -5.87 -2.30 11.17
CA VAL A 470 -6.88 -1.34 10.70
C VAL A 470 -8.25 -2.01 10.82
N ILE A 471 -9.21 -1.37 11.49
CA ILE A 471 -10.60 -1.84 11.52
C ILE A 471 -11.40 -1.10 10.45
N ILE A 472 -12.14 -1.84 9.62
CA ILE A 472 -13.14 -1.27 8.71
C ILE A 472 -14.49 -1.84 9.10
N ASP A 473 -15.40 -0.96 9.52
CA ASP A 473 -16.78 -1.31 9.80
C ASP A 473 -17.54 -1.55 8.50
N SER A 474 -18.40 -2.56 8.52
CA SER A 474 -19.35 -2.87 7.46
C SER A 474 -20.63 -3.48 8.03
N ALA A 475 -21.68 -3.57 7.23
CA ALA A 475 -22.86 -4.35 7.56
C ALA A 475 -23.34 -5.12 6.33
N VAL A 476 -23.94 -6.29 6.55
CA VAL A 476 -24.47 -7.12 5.46
C VAL A 476 -25.55 -6.36 4.70
N LEU A 477 -25.46 -6.32 3.37
CA LEU A 477 -26.33 -5.51 2.51
C LEU A 477 -26.36 -4.01 2.87
N GLY A 478 -25.34 -3.54 3.60
CA GLY A 478 -25.24 -2.19 4.13
C GLY A 478 -26.30 -1.89 5.19
N MET A 479 -26.84 -2.89 5.87
CA MET A 479 -27.89 -2.70 6.88
C MET A 479 -27.48 -1.68 7.93
N GLY A 480 -28.33 -0.68 8.15
CA GLY A 480 -28.00 0.44 9.01
C GLY A 480 -28.92 1.61 8.76
N ARG A 481 -28.66 2.70 9.49
CA ARG A 481 -29.38 3.93 9.26
C ARG A 481 -29.20 4.40 7.81
N ASP A 482 -30.30 4.81 7.19
CA ASP A 482 -30.36 5.17 5.76
C ASP A 482 -29.23 6.15 5.35
N PRO A 483 -28.61 5.99 4.17
CA PRO A 483 -28.87 4.99 3.13
C PRO A 483 -28.13 3.65 3.35
N GLY A 484 -27.44 3.51 4.48
CA GLY A 484 -26.75 2.28 4.89
C GLY A 484 -25.26 2.47 5.18
N ASN A 485 -24.62 1.37 5.57
CA ASN A 485 -23.19 1.26 5.82
C ASN A 485 -22.44 0.72 4.59
N LEU A 486 -21.10 0.75 4.64
CA LEU A 486 -20.29 -0.09 3.76
C LEU A 486 -20.76 -1.56 3.83
N LYS A 487 -20.88 -2.20 2.67
CA LYS A 487 -21.39 -3.57 2.55
C LYS A 487 -20.34 -4.61 2.94
N THR A 488 -20.67 -5.49 3.88
CA THR A 488 -19.77 -6.58 4.32
C THR A 488 -19.38 -7.51 3.18
N GLU A 489 -20.35 -7.89 2.35
CA GLU A 489 -20.12 -8.75 1.19
C GLU A 489 -19.18 -8.12 0.15
N LEU A 490 -19.22 -6.79 0.00
CA LEU A 490 -18.38 -6.07 -0.96
C LEU A 490 -16.93 -6.00 -0.48
N ILE A 491 -16.72 -5.56 0.77
CA ILE A 491 -15.37 -5.36 1.30
C ILE A 491 -14.63 -6.67 1.53
N THR A 492 -15.33 -7.73 1.98
CA THR A 492 -14.73 -9.05 2.17
C THR A 492 -14.37 -9.72 0.85
N TYR A 493 -15.24 -9.61 -0.18
CA TYR A 493 -14.92 -10.09 -1.51
C TYR A 493 -13.70 -9.38 -2.08
N TYR A 494 -13.63 -8.05 -1.94
CA TYR A 494 -12.48 -7.25 -2.35
C TYR A 494 -11.19 -7.65 -1.62
N LEU A 495 -11.22 -7.83 -0.29
CA LEU A 495 -10.02 -8.27 0.45
C LEU A 495 -9.56 -9.67 0.01
N ASN A 496 -10.48 -10.56 -0.31
CA ASN A 496 -10.15 -11.90 -0.83
C ASN A 496 -9.49 -11.87 -2.23
N THR A 497 -9.60 -10.78 -3.00
CA THR A 497 -8.87 -10.66 -4.27
C THR A 497 -7.40 -10.29 -4.08
N TYR A 498 -7.02 -9.80 -2.90
CA TYR A 498 -5.66 -9.30 -2.61
C TYR A 498 -4.96 -10.00 -1.43
N SER A 499 -5.62 -10.91 -0.74
CA SER A 499 -5.09 -11.68 0.40
C SER A 499 -5.38 -13.18 0.21
N ASP A 500 -4.93 -14.04 1.13
CA ASP A 500 -5.08 -15.51 1.13
C ASP A 500 -6.54 -16.01 1.31
N LYS A 501 -7.52 -15.36 0.67
CA LYS A 501 -8.95 -15.69 0.70
C LYS A 501 -9.47 -15.94 2.12
N LYS A 502 -9.09 -15.04 3.03
CA LYS A 502 -9.39 -15.09 4.47
C LYS A 502 -10.87 -15.30 4.80
N TYR A 503 -11.77 -14.62 4.08
CA TYR A 503 -13.21 -14.60 4.39
C TYR A 503 -13.98 -15.67 3.60
N LYS A 504 -14.82 -16.45 4.27
CA LYS A 504 -15.60 -17.51 3.61
C LYS A 504 -16.94 -16.98 3.12
N MET A 505 -16.96 -16.55 1.87
CA MET A 505 -18.12 -15.88 1.24
C MET A 505 -19.43 -16.69 1.31
N LYS A 506 -19.38 -18.03 1.28
CA LYS A 506 -20.56 -18.90 1.37
C LYS A 506 -21.50 -18.51 2.53
N TYR A 507 -20.95 -18.30 3.72
CA TYR A 507 -21.77 -17.97 4.91
C TYR A 507 -22.29 -16.52 4.88
N ILE A 508 -21.59 -15.61 4.19
CA ILE A 508 -22.07 -14.24 3.96
C ILE A 508 -23.26 -14.26 2.99
N TYR A 509 -23.19 -15.05 1.91
CA TYR A 509 -24.31 -15.21 0.98
C TYR A 509 -25.54 -15.81 1.67
N GLU A 510 -25.35 -16.87 2.47
CA GLU A 510 -26.42 -17.48 3.25
C GLU A 510 -27.09 -16.47 4.20
N LEU A 511 -26.28 -15.64 4.87
CA LEU A 511 -26.75 -14.59 5.77
C LEU A 511 -27.54 -13.50 5.04
N MET A 512 -27.06 -13.07 3.87
CA MET A 512 -27.77 -12.12 3.01
C MET A 512 -29.15 -12.66 2.64
N GLU A 513 -29.20 -13.87 2.10
CA GLU A 513 -30.40 -14.45 1.49
C GLU A 513 -31.47 -14.84 2.52
N ASN A 514 -31.05 -15.45 3.63
CA ASN A 514 -31.98 -16.10 4.56
C ASN A 514 -32.41 -15.20 5.72
N GLU A 515 -31.62 -14.19 6.08
CA GLU A 515 -31.90 -13.34 7.24
C GLU A 515 -32.03 -11.86 6.84
N VAL A 516 -30.98 -11.26 6.27
CA VAL A 516 -30.92 -9.79 6.09
C VAL A 516 -31.84 -9.28 4.97
N LEU A 517 -32.05 -10.06 3.90
CA LEU A 517 -33.03 -9.69 2.86
C LEU A 517 -34.47 -9.60 3.38
N ASN A 518 -34.83 -10.35 4.43
CA ASN A 518 -36.17 -10.25 5.01
C ASN A 518 -36.38 -8.89 5.67
N PHE A 519 -35.38 -8.41 6.43
CA PHE A 519 -35.39 -7.04 6.94
C PHE A 519 -35.38 -6.02 5.81
N LYS A 520 -34.62 -6.26 4.73
CA LYS A 520 -34.58 -5.36 3.56
C LYS A 520 -35.95 -5.15 2.94
N LYS A 521 -36.74 -6.21 2.80
CA LYS A 521 -38.11 -6.14 2.25
C LYS A 521 -39.05 -5.33 3.14
N ILE A 522 -38.82 -5.31 4.46
CA ILE A 522 -39.67 -4.61 5.43
C ILE A 522 -39.27 -3.13 5.53
N PHE A 523 -37.97 -2.85 5.67
CA PHE A 523 -37.47 -1.51 6.01
C PHE A 523 -36.96 -0.72 4.81
N ASP A 524 -36.75 -1.37 3.65
CA ASP A 524 -36.36 -0.76 2.36
C ASP A 524 -35.26 0.32 2.46
N TRP A 525 -34.26 0.12 3.34
CA TRP A 525 -33.15 1.07 3.44
C TRP A 525 -32.45 1.15 2.09
N LYS A 526 -32.23 2.31 1.50
CA LYS A 526 -31.59 2.38 0.18
C LYS A 526 -30.96 3.73 -0.11
N PRO A 527 -30.00 3.79 -1.04
CA PRO A 527 -29.51 5.05 -1.56
C PRO A 527 -30.68 5.91 -2.08
N ASP A 528 -30.67 7.17 -1.68
CA ASP A 528 -31.63 8.18 -2.12
C ASP A 528 -30.90 9.51 -2.23
N PHE A 529 -31.13 10.23 -3.33
CA PHE A 529 -30.40 11.45 -3.61
C PHE A 529 -30.69 12.57 -2.60
N SER A 530 -31.81 12.52 -1.88
CA SER A 530 -32.10 13.45 -0.78
C SER A 530 -31.02 13.41 0.31
N TYR A 531 -30.48 12.23 0.62
CA TYR A 531 -29.37 12.09 1.56
C TYR A 531 -28.07 12.68 1.01
N SER A 532 -27.81 12.52 -0.29
CA SER A 532 -26.67 13.17 -0.96
C SER A 532 -26.78 14.69 -0.94
N ILE A 533 -27.98 15.26 -1.15
CA ILE A 533 -28.23 16.71 -1.03
C ILE A 533 -27.86 17.17 0.38
N SER A 534 -28.36 16.50 1.43
CA SER A 534 -28.01 16.87 2.81
C SER A 534 -26.50 16.76 3.06
N ALA A 535 -25.83 15.78 2.45
CA ALA A 535 -24.40 15.60 2.60
C ALA A 535 -23.58 16.72 1.93
N PHE A 536 -23.90 17.08 0.68
CA PHE A 536 -23.25 18.21 -0.02
C PHE A 536 -23.48 19.54 0.71
N GLU A 537 -24.65 19.73 1.30
CA GLU A 537 -24.99 20.90 2.11
C GLU A 537 -24.46 20.83 3.55
N LYS A 538 -23.73 19.77 3.92
CA LYS A 538 -23.17 19.55 5.27
C LYS A 538 -24.24 19.63 6.37
N THR A 539 -25.40 19.10 6.08
CA THR A 539 -26.60 19.14 6.93
C THR A 539 -26.91 17.74 7.46
N HIS A 540 -27.40 17.68 8.70
CA HIS A 540 -27.79 16.46 9.37
C HIS A 540 -28.83 15.70 8.53
N ARG A 541 -28.52 14.43 8.20
CA ARG A 541 -29.31 13.61 7.27
C ARG A 541 -30.82 13.52 7.59
N THR A 542 -31.21 13.64 8.87
CA THR A 542 -32.63 13.59 9.29
C THR A 542 -33.47 14.75 8.74
N TYR A 543 -32.87 15.89 8.35
CA TYR A 543 -33.61 16.91 7.60
C TYR A 543 -34.07 16.39 6.23
N ALA A 544 -33.18 15.70 5.49
CA ALA A 544 -33.56 15.08 4.21
C ALA A 544 -34.57 13.94 4.41
N GLU A 545 -34.39 13.13 5.45
CA GLU A 545 -35.34 12.06 5.84
C GLU A 545 -36.75 12.62 6.09
N TYR A 546 -36.86 13.70 6.86
CA TYR A 546 -38.13 14.37 7.14
C TYR A 546 -38.82 14.87 5.86
N LEU A 547 -38.08 15.56 4.99
CA LEU A 547 -38.62 16.11 3.75
C LEU A 547 -39.00 15.00 2.74
N LYS A 548 -38.19 13.94 2.66
CA LYS A 548 -38.46 12.74 1.86
C LYS A 548 -39.74 12.05 2.33
N ASN A 549 -39.93 11.90 3.64
CA ASN A 549 -41.13 11.28 4.21
C ASN A 549 -42.39 12.11 3.94
N LYS A 550 -42.28 13.44 3.82
CA LYS A 550 -43.35 14.32 3.31
C LYS A 550 -43.51 14.30 1.79
N LYS A 551 -42.81 13.41 1.07
CA LYS A 551 -42.84 13.27 -0.40
C LYS A 551 -42.48 14.56 -1.16
N ILE A 552 -41.61 15.39 -0.58
CA ILE A 552 -41.13 16.61 -1.21
C ILE A 552 -40.12 16.27 -2.32
N GLY A 553 -40.29 16.83 -3.52
CA GLY A 553 -39.38 16.59 -4.65
C GLY A 553 -37.99 17.19 -4.44
N TYR A 554 -36.97 16.63 -5.10
CA TYR A 554 -35.55 16.98 -4.88
C TYR A 554 -35.21 18.47 -4.99
N GLN A 555 -35.76 19.18 -5.99
CA GLN A 555 -35.55 20.62 -6.16
C GLN A 555 -35.99 21.43 -4.93
N LYS A 556 -37.13 21.04 -4.34
CA LYS A 556 -37.64 21.67 -3.12
C LYS A 556 -36.82 21.24 -1.89
N ILE A 557 -36.42 19.97 -1.80
CA ILE A 557 -35.52 19.49 -0.75
C ILE A 557 -34.24 20.32 -0.70
N GLU A 558 -33.57 20.49 -1.83
CA GLU A 558 -32.36 21.32 -1.92
C GLU A 558 -32.62 22.76 -1.49
N LYS A 559 -33.70 23.38 -1.98
CA LYS A 559 -34.11 24.74 -1.60
C LYS A 559 -34.29 24.87 -0.08
N TYR A 560 -35.01 23.94 0.55
CA TYR A 560 -35.29 23.99 1.99
C TYR A 560 -34.05 23.70 2.83
N ILE A 561 -33.23 22.72 2.45
CA ILE A 561 -31.97 22.42 3.16
C ILE A 561 -31.03 23.63 3.12
N LYS A 562 -30.93 24.33 1.98
CA LYS A 562 -30.09 25.54 1.84
C LYS A 562 -30.55 26.70 2.75
N LYS A 563 -31.85 26.78 3.05
CA LYS A 563 -32.41 27.78 3.97
C LYS A 563 -32.10 27.51 5.45
N ILE A 564 -31.66 26.29 5.82
CA ILE A 564 -31.33 25.97 7.21
C ILE A 564 -30.08 26.77 7.64
N PRO A 565 -30.15 27.57 8.71
CA PRO A 565 -29.00 28.31 9.25
C PRO A 565 -27.86 27.37 9.62
N LEU A 566 -26.60 27.81 9.42
CA LEU A 566 -25.41 26.97 9.56
C LEU A 566 -25.29 26.31 10.95
N GLU A 567 -25.63 27.05 12.00
CA GLU A 567 -25.63 26.61 13.39
C GLU A 567 -26.64 25.48 13.67
N HIS A 568 -27.65 25.33 12.82
CA HIS A 568 -28.70 24.31 12.94
C HIS A 568 -28.53 23.14 11.96
N ARG A 569 -27.50 23.17 11.12
CA ARG A 569 -27.21 22.08 10.18
C ARG A 569 -26.66 20.84 10.87
N VAL A 570 -25.93 20.98 11.99
CA VAL A 570 -25.22 19.85 12.64
C VAL A 570 -26.15 18.94 13.45
N ARG A 571 -27.26 19.46 13.98
CA ARG A 571 -28.23 18.72 14.78
C ARG A 571 -29.64 18.97 14.25
N TYR A 572 -30.40 17.90 14.07
CA TYR A 572 -31.77 18.00 13.61
C TYR A 572 -32.66 18.75 14.63
N ASN A 573 -33.44 19.71 14.12
CA ASN A 573 -34.48 20.40 14.85
C ASN A 573 -35.71 20.52 13.94
N GLU A 574 -36.78 19.80 14.28
CA GLU A 574 -38.01 19.72 13.50
C GLU A 574 -38.66 21.09 13.28
N LYS A 575 -38.71 21.93 14.33
CA LYS A 575 -39.35 23.26 14.25
C LYS A 575 -38.71 24.16 13.19
N ILE A 576 -37.41 24.03 12.98
CA ILE A 576 -36.69 24.86 12.00
C ILE A 576 -37.12 24.49 10.59
N ILE A 577 -37.20 23.19 10.30
CA ILE A 577 -37.60 22.76 8.97
C ILE A 577 -39.10 23.00 8.72
N GLU A 578 -39.93 22.92 9.75
CA GLU A 578 -41.35 23.29 9.68
C GLU A 578 -41.54 24.77 9.35
N ASN A 579 -40.88 25.68 10.06
CA ASN A 579 -40.95 27.12 9.75
C ASN A 579 -40.49 27.42 8.31
N ILE A 580 -39.42 26.76 7.83
CA ILE A 580 -38.92 26.92 6.45
C ILE A 580 -39.94 26.43 5.41
N LEU A 581 -40.72 25.40 5.74
CA LEU A 581 -41.79 24.89 4.88
C LEU A 581 -42.96 25.87 4.84
N GLU A 582 -43.39 26.40 6.00
CA GLU A 582 -44.47 27.38 6.11
C GLU A 582 -44.16 28.70 5.37
N GLU A 583 -42.92 29.19 5.43
CA GLU A 583 -42.47 30.36 4.66
C GLU A 583 -42.26 30.10 3.16
N GLY A 584 -42.35 28.84 2.74
CA GLY A 584 -42.04 28.37 1.39
C GLY A 584 -43.25 27.92 0.56
N GLU A 585 -44.42 27.83 1.19
CA GLU A 585 -45.75 27.78 0.57
C GLU A 585 -46.21 29.18 0.18
#